data_AF-A0AAV5B8F1-F1
#
_entry.id   AF-A0AAV5B8F1-F1
#
_cell.length_a   1.000
_cell.length_b   1.000
_cell.length_c   1.000
_cell.angle_alpha   90.00
_cell.angle_beta   90.00
_cell.angle_gamma   90.00
#
_symmetry.space_group_name_H-M   'P 1'
#
loop_
_entity.id
_entity.type
_entity.pdbx_description
1 polymer ?
#
loop_
_entity_poly.entity_id
_entity_poly.type
_entity_poly.pdbx_seq_one_letter_code
_entity_poly.pdbx_strand_id
1 'polypeptide(L)'
;MSTLTGTLRNIWEAFFPAHPTPTEQAINTVLLVLFALTIAILVWQEVSNRRRQDEVRRTLMEAAPVSAEEFLENWRIGRRGSGLGYGATDEAGCYVIMTDPVYDEAGKVSYEAVYVGQSIHVAQRVRAHLTGHGNGDVYADVRAGKPVEVRMVRCAPSDLNATERSLIAAFDATSSYNRTRGGSKAR
;
A
#
# COMPACT_ATOMS: atom_id res chain seq x y z
N MET A 1 12.27 9.99 40.98
CA MET A 1 11.10 9.12 40.67
C MET A 1 9.83 9.47 41.48
N SER A 2 9.81 10.51 42.32
CA SER A 2 8.65 10.87 43.16
C SER A 2 7.73 11.97 42.59
N THR A 3 8.11 12.64 41.51
CA THR A 3 7.39 13.82 41.00
C THR A 3 6.25 13.48 40.06
N LEU A 4 6.47 12.56 39.10
CA LEU A 4 5.47 12.16 38.09
C LEU A 4 4.18 11.56 38.66
N THR A 5 4.30 10.71 39.68
CA THR A 5 3.15 10.08 40.34
C THR A 5 2.32 11.09 41.14
N GLY A 6 2.97 12.07 41.77
CA GLY A 6 2.29 13.19 42.44
C GLY A 6 1.57 14.09 41.45
N THR A 7 2.18 14.39 40.29
CA THR A 7 1.55 15.22 39.26
C THR A 7 0.31 14.54 38.67
N LEU A 8 0.39 13.23 38.39
CA LEU A 8 -0.75 12.45 37.88
C LEU A 8 -1.90 12.34 38.89
N ARG A 9 -1.59 12.18 40.18
CA ARG A 9 -2.60 12.18 41.25
C ARG A 9 -3.30 13.53 41.37
N ASN A 10 -2.55 14.63 41.30
CA ASN A 10 -3.15 15.97 41.38
C ASN A 10 -4.03 16.28 40.16
N ILE A 11 -3.64 15.83 38.96
CA ILE A 11 -4.47 15.94 37.76
C ILE A 11 -5.75 15.10 37.91
N TRP A 12 -5.63 13.89 38.46
CA TRP A 12 -6.76 13.00 38.73
C TRP A 12 -7.76 13.61 39.71
N GLU A 13 -7.30 14.11 40.85
CA GLU A 13 -8.16 14.72 41.88
C GLU A 13 -8.81 16.03 41.40
N ALA A 14 -8.14 16.79 40.52
CA ALA A 14 -8.71 17.99 39.92
C ALA A 14 -9.81 17.69 38.88
N PHE A 15 -9.71 16.56 38.17
CA PHE A 15 -10.70 16.14 37.17
C PHE A 15 -11.84 15.29 37.76
N PHE A 16 -11.58 14.55 38.84
CA PHE A 16 -12.52 13.65 39.48
C PHE A 16 -12.59 13.92 40.99
N PRO A 17 -13.29 14.99 41.42
CA PRO A 17 -13.49 15.27 42.83
C PRO A 17 -14.26 14.13 43.52
N ALA A 18 -13.95 13.85 44.79
CA ALA A 18 -14.56 12.75 45.56
C ALA A 18 -16.10 12.87 45.69
N HIS A 19 -16.62 14.10 45.62
CA HIS A 19 -18.05 14.41 45.65
C HIS A 19 -18.39 15.42 44.55
N PRO A 20 -18.58 14.98 43.30
CA PRO A 20 -18.89 15.87 42.20
C PRO A 20 -20.32 16.39 42.35
N THR A 21 -20.51 17.68 42.10
CA THR A 21 -21.82 18.33 41.97
C THR A 21 -22.62 17.68 40.83
N PRO A 22 -23.97 17.77 40.80
CA PRO A 22 -24.77 17.23 39.70
C PRO A 22 -24.35 17.75 38.32
N THR A 23 -23.89 19.00 38.25
CA THR A 23 -23.34 19.63 37.05
C THR A 23 -21.99 19.01 36.63
N GLU A 24 -21.07 18.76 37.57
CA GLU A 24 -19.79 18.10 37.28
C GLU A 24 -19.99 16.64 36.86
N GLN A 25 -20.95 15.94 37.48
CA GLN A 25 -21.35 14.59 37.07
C GLN A 25 -21.87 14.57 35.61
N ALA A 26 -22.72 15.53 35.25
CA ALA A 26 -23.21 15.66 33.88
C ALA A 26 -22.07 15.94 32.89
N ILE A 27 -21.16 16.87 33.22
CA ILE A 27 -19.99 17.20 32.39
C ILE A 27 -19.09 15.97 32.20
N ASN A 28 -18.74 15.26 33.28
CA ASN A 28 -17.89 14.08 33.20
C ASN A 28 -18.53 12.96 32.38
N THR A 29 -19.85 12.77 32.51
CA THR A 29 -20.60 11.80 31.71
C THR A 29 -20.54 12.16 30.22
N VAL A 30 -20.74 13.44 29.87
CA VAL A 30 -20.63 13.91 28.49
C VAL A 30 -19.22 13.71 27.94
N LEU A 31 -18.17 14.04 28.71
CA LEU A 31 -16.78 13.85 28.29
C LEU A 31 -16.45 12.36 28.04
N LEU A 32 -16.89 11.46 28.92
CA LEU A 32 -16.70 10.02 28.75
C LEU A 32 -17.41 9.49 27.49
N VAL A 33 -18.63 9.96 27.22
CA VAL A 33 -19.37 9.58 26.00
C VAL A 33 -18.64 10.09 24.76
N LEU A 34 -18.18 11.35 24.74
CA LEU A 34 -17.43 11.90 23.60
C LEU A 34 -16.11 11.17 23.37
N PHE A 35 -15.42 10.78 24.45
CA PHE A 35 -14.20 9.97 24.37
C PHE A 35 -14.47 8.57 23.82
N ALA A 36 -15.54 7.91 24.28
CA ALA A 36 -15.94 6.60 23.75
C ALA A 36 -16.31 6.68 22.25
N LEU A 37 -17.03 7.73 21.84
CA LEU A 37 -17.39 7.96 20.43
C LEU A 37 -16.17 8.20 19.55
N THR A 38 -15.20 8.99 20.02
CA THR A 38 -13.95 9.23 19.27
C THR A 38 -13.14 7.95 19.09
N ILE A 39 -13.02 7.12 20.13
CA ILE A 39 -12.38 5.80 20.01
C ILE A 39 -13.13 4.93 18.99
N ALA A 40 -14.46 4.86 19.07
CA ALA A 40 -15.26 4.05 18.14
C ALA A 40 -15.06 4.51 16.68
N ILE A 41 -14.99 5.83 16.43
CA ILE A 41 -14.71 6.38 15.10
C ILE A 41 -13.32 6.00 14.62
N LEU A 42 -12.29 6.12 15.48
CA LEU A 42 -10.92 5.76 15.11
C LEU A 42 -10.79 4.27 14.76
N VAL A 43 -11.41 3.40 15.57
CA VAL A 43 -11.46 1.95 15.29
C VAL A 43 -12.20 1.67 13.99
N TRP A 44 -13.35 2.32 13.76
CA TRP A 44 -14.11 2.15 12.53
C TRP A 44 -13.32 2.61 11.29
N GLN A 45 -12.64 3.76 11.37
CA GLN A 45 -11.78 4.27 10.31
C GLN A 45 -10.63 3.29 10.00
N GLU A 46 -9.98 2.75 11.01
CA GLU A 46 -8.89 1.79 10.84
C GLU A 46 -9.37 0.48 10.19
N VAL A 47 -10.47 -0.09 10.68
CA VAL A 47 -11.07 -1.30 10.11
C VAL A 47 -11.53 -1.06 8.67
N SER A 48 -12.16 0.09 8.39
CA SER A 48 -12.60 0.47 7.05
C SER A 48 -11.40 0.62 6.10
N ASN A 49 -10.32 1.27 6.55
CA ASN A 49 -9.10 1.43 5.78
C ASN A 49 -8.45 0.09 5.44
N ARG A 50 -8.38 -0.83 6.41
CA ARG A 50 -7.86 -2.20 6.17
C ARG A 50 -8.69 -2.95 5.15
N ARG A 51 -10.01 -2.94 5.29
CA ARG A 51 -10.91 -3.57 4.31
C ARG A 51 -10.73 -3.01 2.90
N ARG A 52 -10.59 -1.67 2.79
CA ARG A 52 -10.34 -1.01 1.51
C ARG A 52 -8.99 -1.43 0.91
N GLN A 53 -7.95 -1.55 1.73
CA GLN A 53 -6.63 -2.01 1.31
C GLN A 53 -6.66 -3.48 0.87
N ASP A 54 -7.36 -4.35 1.60
CA ASP A 54 -7.54 -5.76 1.27
C ASP A 54 -8.28 -5.92 -0.07
N GLU A 55 -9.31 -5.13 -0.31
CA GLU A 55 -10.04 -5.14 -1.58
C GLU A 55 -9.17 -4.68 -2.76
N VAL A 56 -8.43 -3.57 -2.58
CA VAL A 56 -7.47 -3.09 -3.60
C VAL A 56 -6.42 -4.15 -3.91
N ARG A 57 -5.85 -4.79 -2.87
CA ARG A 57 -4.89 -5.88 -3.03
C ARG A 57 -5.53 -7.04 -3.78
N ARG A 58 -6.71 -7.50 -3.36
CA ARG A 58 -7.43 -8.63 -3.99
C ARG A 58 -7.70 -8.37 -5.47
N THR A 59 -8.22 -7.21 -5.81
CA THR A 59 -8.50 -6.83 -7.20
C THR A 59 -7.25 -6.85 -8.07
N LEU A 60 -6.09 -6.39 -7.55
CA LEU A 60 -4.84 -6.52 -8.31
C LEU A 60 -4.38 -7.97 -8.43
N MET A 61 -4.57 -8.79 -7.39
CA MET A 61 -4.18 -10.19 -7.39
C MET A 61 -5.02 -11.07 -8.34
N GLU A 62 -6.17 -10.58 -8.81
CA GLU A 62 -6.94 -11.21 -9.89
C GLU A 62 -6.29 -11.00 -11.27
N ALA A 63 -5.51 -9.93 -11.46
CA ALA A 63 -4.78 -9.69 -12.71
C ALA A 63 -3.66 -10.71 -12.86
N ALA A 64 -3.55 -11.37 -14.02
CA ALA A 64 -2.59 -12.44 -14.22
C ALA A 64 -1.14 -12.00 -13.90
N PRO A 65 -0.40 -12.77 -13.08
CA PRO A 65 1.00 -12.50 -12.81
C PRO A 65 1.85 -12.70 -14.07
N VAL A 66 2.87 -11.84 -14.25
CA VAL A 66 3.85 -11.97 -15.34
C VAL A 66 5.24 -11.99 -14.71
N SER A 67 6.03 -13.03 -14.97
CA SER A 67 7.42 -13.04 -14.50
C SER A 67 8.25 -11.98 -15.23
N ALA A 68 9.32 -11.50 -14.60
CA ALA A 68 10.23 -10.54 -15.22
C ALA A 68 10.82 -11.08 -16.53
N GLU A 69 11.20 -12.35 -16.57
CA GLU A 69 11.73 -13.03 -17.75
C GLU A 69 10.71 -13.02 -18.88
N GLU A 70 9.49 -13.48 -18.59
CA GLU A 70 8.42 -13.54 -19.57
C GLU A 70 8.03 -12.15 -20.08
N PHE A 71 7.97 -11.16 -19.18
CA PHE A 71 7.67 -9.78 -19.54
C PHE A 71 8.69 -9.24 -20.56
N LEU A 72 9.97 -9.54 -20.35
CA LEU A 72 11.06 -9.10 -21.22
C LEU A 72 11.10 -9.88 -22.54
N GLU A 73 10.88 -11.19 -22.50
CA GLU A 73 10.81 -12.05 -23.69
C GLU A 73 9.69 -11.60 -24.64
N ASN A 74 8.54 -11.21 -24.08
CA ASN A 74 7.36 -10.82 -24.85
C ASN A 74 7.26 -9.30 -25.09
N TRP A 75 8.38 -8.57 -24.99
CA TRP A 75 8.40 -7.11 -25.14
C TRP A 75 7.98 -6.63 -26.54
N ARG A 76 8.56 -7.21 -27.60
CA ARG A 76 8.32 -6.79 -29.00
C ARG A 76 7.19 -7.58 -29.65
N ILE A 77 7.17 -8.88 -29.40
CA ILE A 77 6.22 -9.84 -29.95
C ILE A 77 5.58 -10.50 -28.76
N GLY A 78 4.25 -10.54 -28.71
CA GLY A 78 3.54 -11.17 -27.60
C GLY A 78 3.74 -12.69 -27.59
N ARG A 79 3.16 -13.34 -26.58
CA ARG A 79 3.09 -14.81 -26.52
C ARG A 79 2.50 -15.35 -27.83
N ARG A 80 2.89 -16.56 -28.21
CA ARG A 80 2.42 -17.21 -29.44
C ARG A 80 0.87 -17.24 -29.46
N GLY A 81 0.27 -16.46 -30.36
CA GLY A 81 -1.19 -16.32 -30.48
C GLY A 81 -1.82 -15.09 -29.81
N SER A 82 -1.08 -14.29 -29.03
CA SER A 82 -1.60 -13.07 -28.37
C SER A 82 -1.43 -11.79 -29.21
N GLY A 83 -0.64 -11.83 -30.28
CA GLY A 83 -0.42 -10.68 -31.17
C GLY A 83 0.73 -9.77 -30.71
N LEU A 84 0.45 -8.50 -30.48
CA LEU A 84 1.42 -7.45 -30.16
C LEU A 84 2.07 -7.68 -28.77
N GLY A 85 3.35 -7.33 -28.64
CA GLY A 85 4.08 -7.39 -27.37
C GLY A 85 3.78 -6.20 -26.45
N TYR A 86 4.28 -6.26 -25.21
CA TYR A 86 4.01 -5.26 -24.17
C TYR A 86 4.35 -3.83 -24.58
N GLY A 87 5.42 -3.63 -25.38
CA GLY A 87 5.80 -2.29 -25.84
C GLY A 87 4.82 -1.67 -26.84
N ALA A 88 4.02 -2.48 -27.53
CA ALA A 88 3.04 -2.01 -28.51
C ALA A 88 1.62 -1.86 -27.92
N THR A 89 1.35 -2.46 -26.76
CA THR A 89 0.08 -2.34 -26.01
C THR A 89 0.24 -1.48 -24.75
N ASP A 90 1.20 -0.56 -24.75
CA ASP A 90 1.54 0.22 -23.57
C ASP A 90 0.50 1.33 -23.33
N GLU A 91 0.06 1.48 -22.08
CA GLU A 91 -1.04 2.34 -21.68
C GLU A 91 -0.77 2.94 -20.28
N ALA A 92 -1.58 3.93 -19.91
CA ALA A 92 -1.52 4.52 -18.57
C ALA A 92 -2.00 3.53 -17.50
N GLY A 93 -1.29 3.48 -16.38
CA GLY A 93 -1.64 2.57 -15.31
C GLY A 93 -0.69 2.60 -14.13
N CYS A 94 -0.99 1.73 -13.17
CA CYS A 94 -0.12 1.43 -12.04
C CYS A 94 0.36 -0.02 -12.11
N TYR A 95 1.43 -0.31 -11.40
CA TYR A 95 2.02 -1.65 -11.37
C TYR A 95 2.60 -1.95 -10.01
N VAL A 96 2.69 -3.24 -9.71
CA VAL A 96 3.35 -3.81 -8.53
C VAL A 96 4.36 -4.82 -9.01
N ILE A 97 5.60 -4.70 -8.52
CA ILE A 97 6.71 -5.60 -8.75
C ILE A 97 7.01 -6.28 -7.41
N MET A 98 6.86 -7.60 -7.34
CA MET A 98 7.13 -8.41 -6.16
C MET A 98 8.39 -9.24 -6.37
N THR A 99 9.30 -9.21 -5.41
CA THR A 99 10.47 -10.09 -5.36
C THR A 99 10.16 -11.31 -4.50
N ASP A 100 10.52 -12.47 -5.01
CA ASP A 100 10.37 -13.79 -4.39
C ASP A 100 8.94 -14.05 -3.87
N PRO A 101 7.90 -13.93 -4.73
CA PRO A 101 6.54 -14.18 -4.30
C PRO A 101 6.31 -15.67 -4.01
N VAL A 102 5.79 -15.97 -2.82
CA VAL A 102 5.40 -17.31 -2.38
C VAL A 102 3.90 -17.33 -2.13
N TYR A 103 3.22 -18.25 -2.81
CA TYR A 103 1.78 -18.47 -2.72
C TYR A 103 1.49 -19.66 -1.81
N ASP A 104 0.58 -19.50 -0.85
CA ASP A 104 0.08 -20.61 -0.05
C ASP A 104 -1.06 -21.37 -0.76
N GLU A 105 -1.52 -22.47 -0.15
CA GLU A 105 -2.61 -23.31 -0.68
C GLU A 105 -3.93 -22.56 -0.85
N ALA A 106 -4.14 -21.46 -0.10
CA ALA A 106 -5.32 -20.61 -0.20
C ALA A 106 -5.16 -19.49 -1.24
N GLY A 107 -4.01 -19.43 -1.94
CA GLY A 107 -3.69 -18.41 -2.94
C GLY A 107 -3.27 -17.06 -2.34
N LYS A 108 -2.99 -16.99 -1.03
CA LYS A 108 -2.45 -15.79 -0.41
C LYS A 108 -0.96 -15.69 -0.73
N VAL A 109 -0.53 -14.49 -1.14
CA VAL A 109 0.86 -14.22 -1.48
C VAL A 109 1.61 -13.56 -0.32
N SER A 110 2.82 -14.04 -0.08
CA SER A 110 3.89 -13.38 0.67
C SER A 110 5.04 -13.08 -0.29
N TYR A 111 5.88 -12.08 0.01
CA TYR A 111 7.01 -11.67 -0.83
C TYR A 111 8.13 -11.13 0.06
N GLU A 112 9.37 -11.23 -0.40
CA GLU A 112 10.53 -10.66 0.28
C GLU A 112 10.50 -9.13 0.20
N ALA A 113 10.18 -8.59 -0.98
CA ALA A 113 10.14 -7.16 -1.22
C ALA A 113 9.11 -6.79 -2.29
N VAL A 114 8.72 -5.52 -2.29
CA VAL A 114 7.73 -4.99 -3.23
C VAL A 114 8.04 -3.56 -3.63
N TYR A 115 7.80 -3.26 -4.90
CA TYR A 115 7.81 -1.92 -5.45
C TYR A 115 6.50 -1.63 -6.18
N VAL A 116 5.94 -0.45 -5.94
CA VAL A 116 4.73 0.04 -6.60
C VAL A 116 5.09 1.30 -7.38
N GLY A 117 4.56 1.44 -8.58
CA GLY A 117 4.68 2.68 -9.34
C GLY A 117 3.51 2.93 -10.26
N GLN A 118 3.57 4.07 -10.94
CA GLN A 118 2.63 4.48 -11.97
C GLN A 118 3.37 5.08 -13.16
N SER A 119 2.70 5.09 -14.32
CA SER A 119 3.18 5.76 -15.52
C SER A 119 2.05 5.98 -16.52
N ILE A 120 2.22 6.95 -17.42
CA ILE A 120 1.40 7.03 -18.64
C ILE A 120 1.79 5.96 -19.69
N HIS A 121 2.94 5.33 -19.50
CA HIS A 121 3.51 4.22 -20.29
C HIS A 121 3.97 3.11 -19.33
N VAL A 122 3.00 2.39 -18.75
CA VAL A 122 3.21 1.44 -17.65
C VAL A 122 4.19 0.32 -18.02
N ALA A 123 4.08 -0.24 -19.21
CA ALA A 123 4.92 -1.35 -19.65
C ALA A 123 6.36 -0.90 -19.89
N GLN A 124 6.56 0.27 -20.52
CA GLN A 124 7.87 0.86 -20.68
C GLN A 124 8.51 1.18 -19.33
N ARG A 125 7.72 1.66 -18.37
CA ARG A 125 8.22 1.96 -17.02
C ARG A 125 8.64 0.69 -16.29
N VAL A 126 7.81 -0.35 -16.28
CA VAL A 126 8.17 -1.67 -15.74
C VAL A 126 9.47 -2.17 -16.37
N ARG A 127 9.59 -2.14 -17.71
CA ARG A 127 10.82 -2.54 -18.40
C ARG A 127 12.03 -1.74 -17.91
N ALA A 128 11.90 -0.45 -17.66
CA ALA A 128 12.99 0.38 -17.14
C ALA A 128 13.46 -0.13 -15.77
N HIS A 129 12.54 -0.53 -14.87
CA HIS A 129 12.90 -1.16 -13.59
C HIS A 129 13.65 -2.47 -13.80
N LEU A 130 13.14 -3.37 -14.64
CA LEU A 130 13.74 -4.69 -14.90
C LEU A 130 15.09 -4.62 -15.65
N THR A 131 15.38 -3.52 -16.35
CA THR A 131 16.60 -3.35 -17.15
C THR A 131 17.61 -2.32 -16.58
N GLY A 132 17.40 -1.87 -15.33
CA GLY A 132 18.38 -1.03 -14.62
C GLY A 132 18.28 0.47 -14.88
N HIS A 133 17.21 0.94 -15.53
CA HIS A 133 16.94 2.35 -15.80
C HIS A 133 15.88 2.94 -14.85
N GLY A 134 15.39 2.16 -13.89
CA GLY A 134 14.36 2.51 -12.92
C GLY A 134 14.85 2.46 -11.47
N ASN A 135 14.12 1.73 -10.64
CA ASN A 135 14.46 1.45 -9.24
C ASN A 135 15.64 0.46 -9.23
N GLY A 136 16.76 0.86 -8.62
CA GLY A 136 17.98 0.08 -8.59
C GLY A 136 17.89 -1.19 -7.75
N ASP A 137 17.08 -1.20 -6.69
CA ASP A 137 16.89 -2.35 -5.81
C ASP A 137 16.13 -3.46 -6.55
N VAL A 138 15.06 -3.10 -7.28
CA VAL A 138 14.36 -4.03 -8.18
C VAL A 138 15.32 -4.64 -9.22
N TYR A 139 16.13 -3.80 -9.86
CA TYR A 139 17.09 -4.30 -10.86
C TYR A 139 18.15 -5.20 -10.23
N ALA A 140 18.59 -4.91 -9.00
CA ALA A 140 19.56 -5.72 -8.28
C ALA A 140 19.04 -7.14 -8.01
N ASP A 141 17.77 -7.28 -7.63
CA ASP A 141 17.12 -8.58 -7.44
C ASP A 141 17.00 -9.37 -8.75
N VAL A 142 16.54 -8.72 -9.83
CA VAL A 142 16.48 -9.34 -11.17
C VAL A 142 17.87 -9.81 -11.60
N ARG A 143 18.89 -8.98 -11.41
CA ARG A 143 20.29 -9.30 -11.70
C ARG A 143 20.85 -10.45 -10.87
N ALA A 144 20.37 -10.59 -9.63
CA ALA A 144 20.74 -11.68 -8.74
C ALA A 144 20.01 -12.99 -9.09
N GLY A 145 19.12 -12.99 -10.08
CA GLY A 145 18.35 -14.16 -10.50
C GLY A 145 17.22 -14.51 -9.52
N LYS A 146 16.79 -13.56 -8.68
CA LYS A 146 15.62 -13.80 -7.83
C LYS A 146 14.35 -13.85 -8.68
N PRO A 147 13.37 -14.71 -8.34
CA PRO A 147 12.06 -14.66 -8.97
C PRO A 147 11.44 -13.27 -8.79
N VAL A 148 11.03 -12.63 -9.89
CA VAL A 148 10.37 -11.33 -9.85
C VAL A 148 9.08 -11.41 -10.65
N GLU A 149 8.00 -10.93 -10.06
CA GLU A 149 6.67 -10.93 -10.66
C GLU A 149 6.15 -9.49 -10.80
N VAL A 150 5.52 -9.20 -11.94
CA VAL A 150 4.88 -7.93 -12.23
C VAL A 150 3.38 -8.14 -12.38
N ARG A 151 2.60 -7.26 -11.75
CA ARG A 151 1.16 -7.10 -11.97
C ARG A 151 0.87 -5.66 -12.37
N MET A 152 0.07 -5.47 -13.41
CA MET A 152 -0.28 -4.16 -13.95
C MET A 152 -1.79 -3.95 -13.90
N VAL A 153 -2.21 -2.75 -13.55
CA VAL A 153 -3.60 -2.30 -13.60
C VAL A 153 -3.69 -1.03 -14.44
N ARG A 154 -4.56 -1.06 -15.45
CA ARG A 154 -4.83 0.10 -16.30
C ARG A 154 -5.74 1.07 -15.56
N CYS A 155 -5.47 2.36 -15.67
CA CYS A 155 -6.33 3.40 -15.13
C CYS A 155 -6.19 4.70 -15.94
N ALA A 156 -7.16 5.60 -15.83
CA ALA A 156 -7.07 6.89 -16.48
C ALA A 156 -5.88 7.70 -15.93
N PRO A 157 -5.24 8.57 -16.73
CA PRO A 157 -4.16 9.43 -16.26
C PRO A 157 -4.52 10.29 -15.04
N SER A 158 -5.79 10.70 -14.92
CA SER A 158 -6.31 11.44 -13.76
C SER A 158 -6.22 10.63 -12.46
N ASP A 159 -6.25 9.31 -12.56
CA ASP A 159 -6.39 8.40 -11.42
C ASP A 159 -5.07 7.77 -10.99
N LEU A 160 -3.97 8.00 -11.74
CA LEU A 160 -2.65 7.42 -11.48
C LEU A 160 -2.21 7.63 -10.04
N ASN A 161 -2.27 8.87 -9.57
CA ASN A 161 -1.82 9.21 -8.21
C ASN A 161 -2.70 8.59 -7.12
N ALA A 162 -4.02 8.51 -7.34
CA ALA A 162 -4.94 7.92 -6.36
C ALA A 162 -4.77 6.39 -6.29
N THR A 163 -4.58 5.77 -7.45
CA THR A 163 -4.37 4.33 -7.60
C THR A 163 -3.01 3.91 -7.04
N GLU A 164 -1.92 4.61 -7.38
CA GLU A 164 -0.58 4.38 -6.85
C GLU A 164 -0.57 4.44 -5.31
N ARG A 165 -1.14 5.50 -4.72
CA ARG A 165 -1.21 5.64 -3.25
C ARG A 165 -1.97 4.49 -2.60
N SER A 166 -3.06 4.04 -3.22
CA SER A 166 -3.86 2.94 -2.69
C SER A 166 -3.09 1.63 -2.76
N LEU A 167 -2.36 1.37 -3.85
CA LEU A 167 -1.51 0.19 -3.99
C LEU A 167 -0.31 0.22 -3.04
N ILE A 168 0.37 1.36 -2.89
CA ILE A 168 1.48 1.50 -1.92
C ILE A 168 1.00 1.15 -0.52
N ALA A 169 -0.18 1.64 -0.12
CA ALA A 169 -0.74 1.35 1.19
C ALA A 169 -1.18 -0.12 1.32
N ALA A 170 -1.79 -0.70 0.29
CA ALA A 170 -2.28 -2.09 0.29
C ALA A 170 -1.16 -3.15 0.28
N PHE A 171 0.02 -2.80 -0.22
CA PHE A 171 1.20 -3.67 -0.25
C PHE A 171 2.25 -3.30 0.81
N ASP A 172 1.96 -2.30 1.65
CA ASP A 172 2.90 -1.68 2.59
C ASP A 172 4.27 -1.36 1.94
N ALA A 173 4.25 -0.86 0.70
CA ALA A 173 5.47 -0.75 -0.10
C ALA A 173 6.48 0.27 0.46
N THR A 174 6.05 1.17 1.36
CA THR A 174 6.94 2.11 2.07
C THR A 174 7.84 1.48 3.11
N SER A 175 7.51 0.27 3.60
CA SER A 175 8.43 -0.52 4.41
C SER A 175 9.40 -1.35 3.56
N SER A 176 9.30 -1.23 2.23
CA SER A 176 10.10 -1.94 1.23
C SER A 176 10.74 -0.95 0.22
N TYR A 177 10.64 -1.19 -1.09
CA TYR A 177 11.39 -0.43 -2.11
C TYR A 177 10.84 0.98 -2.41
N ASN A 178 9.62 1.33 -1.98
CA ASN A 178 9.11 2.68 -2.14
C ASN A 178 9.63 3.61 -1.05
N ARG A 179 10.28 4.72 -1.44
CA ARG A 179 10.75 5.74 -0.47
C ARG A 179 9.67 6.72 -0.03
N THR A 180 8.56 6.82 -0.77
CA THR A 180 7.48 7.75 -0.50
C THR A 180 6.13 7.05 -0.59
N ARG A 181 5.09 7.69 -0.05
CA ARG A 181 3.71 7.21 -0.13
C ARG A 181 3.08 7.36 -1.52
N GLY A 182 3.84 7.75 -2.56
CA GLY A 182 3.34 8.01 -3.92
C GLY A 182 3.00 9.48 -4.19
N GLY A 183 2.38 9.75 -5.34
CA GLY A 183 1.97 11.10 -5.77
C GLY A 183 3.06 11.87 -6.53
N SER A 184 4.02 11.16 -7.10
CA SER A 184 5.03 11.77 -7.98
C SER A 184 4.39 12.25 -9.28
N LYS A 185 5.02 13.21 -9.97
CA LYS A 185 4.59 13.56 -11.34
C LYS A 185 4.56 12.28 -12.19
N ALA A 186 3.43 12.04 -12.86
CA ALA A 186 3.31 10.98 -13.85
C ALA A 186 4.45 11.11 -14.87
N ARG A 187 5.07 9.97 -15.17
CA ARG A 187 6.20 9.85 -16.10
C ARG A 187 5.84 8.89 -17.21
#